data_AF-A0A425XXT5-F1
#
_entry.id   AF-A0A425XXT5-F1
#
_cell.length_a   1.000
_cell.length_b   1.000
_cell.length_c   1.000
_cell.angle_alpha   90.00
_cell.angle_beta   90.00
_cell.angle_gamma   90.00
#
_symmetry.space_group_name_H-M   'P 1'
#
loop_
_entity.id
_entity.type
_entity.pdbx_description
1 polymer ?
#
loop_
_entity_poly.entity_id
_entity_poly.type
_entity_poly.pdbx_seq_one_letter_code
_entity_poly.pdbx_strand_id
1 'polypeptide(L)'
;MCFNHIRLLLIVSNTQLRSSYLKGQIYRLRLSRDIIPAKLFADIKYSYVDYDYSYNNNSLLQHIAEFNLSWRIHKKLSFSANYEGSFEKSKTYTRLYFNLIKRF
;
A
#
# COMPACT_ATOMS: atom_id res chain seq x y z
N MET A 1 20.52 8.59 27.89
CA MET A 1 20.13 9.29 26.64
C MET A 1 19.76 8.22 25.61
N CYS A 2 18.47 8.01 25.30
CA CYS A 2 18.06 7.01 24.32
C CYS A 2 18.22 7.56 22.90
N PHE A 3 19.08 6.92 22.11
CA PHE A 3 19.22 7.16 20.67
C PHE A 3 17.92 6.77 19.95
N ASN A 4 17.17 7.77 19.47
CA ASN A 4 16.03 7.56 18.57
C ASN A 4 16.57 7.26 17.17
N HIS A 5 16.88 5.99 16.88
CA HIS A 5 17.16 5.57 15.52
C HIS A 5 15.86 5.59 14.72
N ILE A 6 15.75 6.56 13.80
CA ILE A 6 14.69 6.60 12.80
C ILE A 6 14.83 5.34 11.93
N ARG A 7 13.83 4.47 11.99
CA ARG A 7 13.83 3.20 11.24
C ARG A 7 13.13 3.37 9.90
N LEU A 8 13.85 2.99 8.84
CA LEU A 8 13.33 2.83 7.50
C LEU A 8 13.25 1.33 7.23
N LEU A 9 12.09 0.87 6.77
CA LEU A 9 11.83 -0.53 6.45
C LEU A 9 11.44 -0.62 4.98
N LEU A 10 12.28 -1.33 4.21
CA LEU A 10 12.02 -1.69 2.82
C LEU A 10 11.62 -3.17 2.78
N ILE A 11 10.48 -3.47 2.17
CA ILE A 11 10.03 -4.85 1.92
C ILE A 11 9.83 -5.02 0.43
N VAL A 12 10.40 -6.08 -0.11
CA VAL A 12 10.17 -6.57 -1.47
C VAL A 12 9.49 -7.92 -1.36
N SER A 13 8.42 -8.14 -2.12
CA SER A 13 7.71 -9.42 -2.12
C SER A 13 7.25 -9.78 -3.53
N ASN A 14 7.19 -11.08 -3.79
CA ASN A 14 6.63 -11.64 -5.00
C ASN A 14 5.57 -12.69 -4.60
N THR A 15 4.39 -12.60 -5.19
CA THR A 15 3.32 -13.58 -5.02
C THR A 15 2.96 -14.17 -6.37
N GLN A 16 3.05 -15.48 -6.49
CA GLN A 16 2.60 -16.20 -7.67
C GLN A 16 1.28 -16.92 -7.37
N LEU A 17 0.32 -16.77 -8.28
CA LEU A 17 -0.99 -17.39 -8.23
C LEU A 17 -1.12 -18.29 -9.45
N ARG A 18 -1.44 -19.57 -9.24
CA ARG A 18 -1.69 -20.52 -10.33
C ARG A 18 -2.94 -21.32 -10.02
N SER A 19 -3.87 -21.30 -10.95
CA SER A 19 -5.10 -22.07 -10.93
C SER A 19 -5.45 -22.48 -12.36
N SER A 20 -6.46 -23.34 -12.52
CA SER A 20 -6.96 -23.75 -13.84
C SER A 20 -7.56 -22.59 -14.66
N TYR A 21 -7.87 -21.46 -14.04
CA TYR A 21 -8.57 -20.33 -14.67
C TYR A 21 -7.74 -19.03 -14.73
N LEU A 22 -6.72 -18.92 -13.87
CA LEU A 22 -5.92 -17.72 -13.68
C LEU A 22 -4.48 -18.09 -13.38
N LYS A 23 -3.57 -17.48 -14.12
CA LYS A 23 -2.14 -17.46 -13.83
C LYS A 23 -1.73 -16.03 -13.56
N GLY A 24 -1.25 -15.76 -12.36
CA GLY A 24 -0.99 -14.41 -11.89
C GLY A 24 0.33 -14.25 -11.18
N GLN A 25 0.94 -13.08 -11.33
CA GLN A 25 2.14 -12.68 -10.61
C GLN A 25 1.95 -11.28 -10.06
N ILE A 26 2.37 -11.08 -8.80
CA ILE A 26 2.26 -9.80 -8.12
C ILE A 26 3.59 -9.48 -7.48
N TYR A 27 4.23 -8.42 -7.95
CA TYR A 27 5.45 -7.89 -7.38
C TYR A 27 5.09 -6.67 -6.55
N ARG A 28 5.49 -6.66 -5.27
CA ARG A 28 5.21 -5.52 -4.38
C ARG A 28 6.48 -5.00 -3.75
N LEU A 29 6.60 -3.68 -3.78
CA LEU A 29 7.60 -2.90 -3.08
C LEU A 29 6.89 -2.07 -2.02
N ARG A 30 7.38 -2.09 -0.80
CA ARG A 30 6.84 -1.33 0.32
C ARG A 30 7.97 -0.62 1.03
N LEU A 31 7.83 0.69 1.19
CA LEU A 31 8.73 1.52 1.96
C LEU A 31 7.93 2.14 3.10
N SER A 32 8.34 1.87 4.32
CA SER A 32 7.69 2.44 5.50
C SER A 32 8.71 3.09 6.43
N ARG A 33 8.31 4.22 7.03
CA ARG A 33 9.18 5.01 7.88
C ARG A 33 8.38 5.79 8.91
N ASP A 34 8.90 5.81 10.13
CA ASP A 34 8.54 6.82 11.13
C ASP A 34 9.25 8.14 10.79
N ILE A 35 8.49 9.14 10.34
CA ILE A 35 9.02 10.49 10.07
C ILE A 35 9.31 11.19 11.41
N ILE A 36 8.34 11.13 12.32
CA ILE A 36 8.49 11.61 13.70
C ILE A 36 8.22 10.41 14.61
N PRO A 37 9.22 9.95 15.40
CA PRO A 37 9.09 8.77 16.25
C PRO A 37 7.80 8.81 17.08
N ALA A 38 6.99 7.75 16.95
CA ALA A 38 5.72 7.55 17.66
C ALA A 38 4.61 8.61 17.41
N LYS A 39 4.82 9.55 16.49
CA LYS A 39 3.84 10.58 16.13
C LYS A 39 3.42 10.52 14.68
N LEU A 40 4.35 10.44 13.75
CA LEU A 40 4.06 10.53 12.32
C LEU A 40 4.71 9.36 11.59
N PHE A 41 3.86 8.53 11.00
CA PHE A 41 4.24 7.35 10.25
C PHE A 41 3.77 7.50 8.80
N ALA A 42 4.67 7.19 7.87
CA ALA A 42 4.37 7.19 6.45
C ALA A 42 4.74 5.83 5.84
N ASP A 43 3.93 5.39 4.89
CA ASP A 43 4.08 4.12 4.21
C ASP A 43 3.67 4.26 2.75
N ILE A 44 4.53 3.81 1.86
CA ILE A 44 4.34 3.85 0.41
C ILE A 44 4.44 2.43 -0.10
N LYS A 45 3.50 2.04 -0.96
CA LYS A 45 3.50 0.74 -1.61
C LYS A 45 3.35 0.91 -3.11
N TYR A 46 4.06 0.09 -3.84
CA TYR A 46 3.88 -0.08 -5.27
C TYR A 46 3.70 -1.57 -5.56
N SER A 47 2.64 -1.92 -6.28
CA SER A 47 2.36 -3.28 -6.70
C SER A 47 2.21 -3.33 -8.23
N TYR A 48 2.97 -4.21 -8.86
CA TYR A 48 2.79 -4.60 -10.26
C TYR A 48 2.04 -5.93 -10.29
N VAL A 49 0.85 -5.93 -10.89
CA VAL A 49 -0.06 -7.07 -10.98
C VAL A 49 -0.17 -7.47 -12.44
N ASP A 50 0.18 -8.72 -12.75
CA ASP A 50 0.05 -9.31 -14.07
C ASP A 50 -0.75 -10.60 -13.95
N TYR A 51 -1.99 -10.59 -14.45
CA TYR A 51 -2.90 -11.73 -14.46
C TYR A 51 -3.26 -12.11 -15.88
N ASP A 52 -3.10 -13.40 -16.19
CA ASP A 52 -3.51 -14.02 -17.43
C ASP A 52 -4.69 -14.95 -17.15
N TYR A 53 -5.84 -14.65 -17.75
CA TYR A 53 -7.07 -15.41 -17.60
C TYR A 53 -7.21 -16.41 -18.76
N SER A 54 -7.00 -17.70 -18.46
CA SER A 54 -7.02 -18.77 -19.47
C SER A 54 -8.36 -18.97 -20.18
N TYR A 55 -9.47 -18.49 -19.60
CA TYR A 55 -10.82 -18.74 -20.14
C TYR A 55 -11.21 -17.79 -21.29
N ASN A 56 -10.77 -16.52 -21.27
CA ASN A 56 -11.21 -15.50 -22.22
C ASN A 56 -10.05 -14.86 -23.02
N ASN A 57 -8.83 -15.44 -22.98
CA ASN A 57 -7.61 -14.84 -23.55
C ASN A 57 -7.40 -13.37 -23.12
N ASN A 58 -7.87 -13.01 -21.93
CA ASN A 58 -7.80 -11.65 -21.44
C ASN A 58 -6.67 -11.53 -20.42
N SER A 59 -5.78 -10.56 -20.61
CA SER A 59 -4.69 -10.27 -19.67
C SER A 59 -4.97 -8.96 -18.95
N LEU A 60 -4.86 -8.97 -17.62
CA LEU A 60 -4.94 -7.79 -16.77
C LEU A 60 -3.53 -7.41 -16.32
N LEU A 61 -3.07 -6.24 -16.77
CA LEU A 61 -1.83 -5.64 -16.30
C LEU A 61 -2.17 -4.34 -15.59
N GLN A 62 -1.89 -4.31 -14.29
CA GLN A 62 -2.28 -3.21 -13.41
C GLN A 62 -1.10 -2.77 -12.54
N HIS A 63 -0.94 -1.45 -12.45
CA HIS A 63 -0.03 -0.79 -11.54
C HIS A 63 -0.83 -0.19 -10.39
N ILE A 64 -0.48 -0.53 -9.16
CA ILE A 64 -1.17 -0.03 -7.97
C ILE A 64 -0.16 0.74 -7.13
N ALA A 65 -0.42 2.02 -6.89
CA ALA A 65 0.35 2.86 -6.01
C ALA A 65 -0.49 3.21 -4.78
N GLU A 66 0.03 2.92 -3.59
CA GLU A 66 -0.61 3.24 -2.33
C GLU A 66 0.26 4.18 -1.51
N PHE A 67 -0.37 5.15 -0.87
CA PHE A 67 0.24 6.05 0.09
C PHE A 67 -0.59 6.07 1.37
N ASN A 68 0.06 5.84 2.48
CA ASN A 68 -0.50 5.80 3.82
C ASN A 68 0.21 6.81 4.70
N LEU A 69 -0.57 7.69 5.34
CA LEU A 69 -0.08 8.62 6.35
C LEU A 69 -0.88 8.41 7.63
N SER A 70 -0.19 8.22 8.74
CA SER A 70 -0.81 8.12 10.06
C SER A 70 -0.16 9.10 11.01
N TRP A 71 -0.98 9.94 11.64
CA TRP A 71 -0.56 10.99 12.55
C TRP A 71 -1.28 10.88 13.88
N ARG A 72 -0.51 10.65 14.94
CA ARG A 72 -0.94 10.80 16.32
C ARG A 72 -0.78 12.26 16.75
N ILE A 73 -1.86 13.03 16.57
CA ILE A 73 -1.93 14.46 16.90
C ILE A 73 -1.76 14.67 18.41
N HIS A 74 -2.50 13.90 19.22
CA HIS A 74 -2.38 13.86 20.69
C HIS A 74 -2.49 12.42 21.19
N LYS A 75 -2.20 12.16 22.47
CA LYS A 75 -2.31 10.80 23.07
C LYS A 75 -3.67 10.15 22.81
N LYS A 76 -4.73 10.96 22.75
CA LYS A 76 -6.14 10.57 22.57
C LYS A 76 -6.70 10.87 21.17
N LEU A 77 -5.95 11.53 20.28
CA LEU A 77 -6.44 11.92 18.96
C LEU A 77 -5.49 11.42 17.88
N SER A 78 -6.00 10.68 16.90
CA SER A 78 -5.20 10.15 15.80
C SER A 78 -5.95 10.30 14.50
N PHE A 79 -5.22 10.65 13.45
CA PHE A 79 -5.70 10.80 12.10
C PHE A 79 -4.91 9.85 11.19
N SER A 80 -5.57 9.27 10.20
CA SER A 80 -4.90 8.56 9.13
C SER A 80 -5.57 8.83 7.79
N ALA A 81 -4.76 8.98 6.77
CA ALA A 81 -5.17 9.11 5.39
C ALA A 81 -4.52 8.00 4.57
N ASN A 82 -5.29 7.37 3.70
CA ASN A 82 -4.82 6.41 2.72
C ASN A 82 -5.30 6.86 1.33
N TYR A 83 -4.39 6.78 0.38
CA TYR A 83 -4.63 6.96 -1.04
C TYR A 83 -4.20 5.68 -1.75
N GLU A 84 -5.04 5.18 -2.64
CA GLU A 84 -4.71 4.06 -3.52
C GLU A 84 -5.11 4.45 -4.95
N GLY A 85 -4.14 4.47 -5.85
CA GLY A 85 -4.32 4.64 -7.28
C GLY A 85 -4.06 3.31 -7.99
N SER A 86 -5.02 2.89 -8.80
CA SER A 86 -4.97 1.66 -9.59
C SER A 86 -5.05 2.02 -11.07
N PHE A 87 -3.99 1.75 -11.81
CA PHE A 87 -3.82 2.11 -13.21
C PHE A 87 -3.76 0.86 -14.08
N GLU A 88 -4.76 0.69 -14.93
CA GLU A 88 -4.83 -0.34 -15.95
C GLU A 88 -4.85 0.35 -17.33
N LYS A 89 -4.56 -0.38 -18.42
CA LYS A 89 -4.57 0.16 -19.79
C LYS A 89 -5.86 0.93 -20.14
N SER A 90 -7.01 0.47 -19.64
CA SER A 90 -8.31 0.98 -20.04
C SER A 90 -8.99 1.84 -18.97
N LYS A 91 -8.64 1.66 -17.70
CA LYS A 91 -9.34 2.27 -16.57
C LYS A 91 -8.35 2.68 -15.47
N THR A 92 -8.63 3.83 -14.89
CA THR A 92 -7.95 4.29 -13.68
C THR A 92 -8.96 4.37 -12.55
N TYR A 93 -8.62 3.74 -11.44
CA TYR A 93 -9.40 3.78 -10.21
C TYR A 93 -8.60 4.49 -9.13
N THR A 94 -9.30 5.24 -8.30
CA THR A 94 -8.68 5.95 -7.19
C THR A 94 -9.57 5.81 -5.98
N ARG A 95 -8.94 5.51 -4.84
CA ARG A 95 -9.60 5.39 -3.55
C ARG A 95 -8.89 6.30 -2.56
N LEU A 96 -9.69 7.12 -1.89
CA LEU A 96 -9.25 7.93 -0.77
C LEU A 96 -9.99 7.47 0.47
N TYR A 97 -9.26 7.26 1.55
CA TYR A 97 -9.81 6.87 2.84
C TYR A 97 -9.20 7.75 3.93
N PHE A 98 -10.08 8.35 4.73
CA PHE A 98 -9.69 9.18 5.86
C PHE A 98 -10.33 8.61 7.11
N ASN A 99 -9.57 8.62 8.20
CA ASN A 99 -10.04 8.13 9.49
C ASN A 99 -9.54 9.06 10.60
N LEU A 100 -10.44 9.43 11.49
CA LEU A 100 -10.17 10.28 12.65
C LEU A 100 -10.71 9.59 13.89
N ILE A 101 -9.81 9.26 14.82
CA ILE A 101 -10.13 8.53 16.04
C ILE A 101 -9.85 9.42 17.24
N LYS A 102 -10.86 9.58 18.10
CA LYS A 102 -10.73 10.18 19.43
C LYS A 102 -11.01 9.13 20.51
N ARG A 103 -10.05 8.87 21.39
CA ARG A 103 -10.19 7.97 22.56
C ARG A 103 -10.52 8.81 23.79
N PHE A 104 -11.49 8.39 24.59
CA PHE A 104 -11.89 9.08 25.82
C PHE A 104 -11.14 8.55 27.03
#